data_AF-A0A3N5NIY1-F1
#
_entry.id   AF-A0A3N5NIY1-F1
#
_cell.length_a   1.000
_cell.length_b   1.000
_cell.length_c   1.000
_cell.angle_alpha   90.00
_cell.angle_beta   90.00
_cell.angle_gamma   90.00
#
_symmetry.space_group_name_H-M   'P 1'
#
loop_
_entity.id
_entity.type
_entity.pdbx_description
1 polymer ?
#
loop_
_entity_poly.entity_id
_entity_poly.type
_entity_poly.pdbx_seq_one_letter_code
_entity_poly.pdbx_strand_id
1 'polypeptide(L)'
;MNGVNTPWDNWNDFGGDYDHHFWDSEFGKIRQAGGNASRIWITCNGDVGIHINAEGLVSGATPSHWNDLDDMFALAAKHRVYIMATLISFDHTKNTNSNHQRWRRLFADSAAVTSYINNYVIPFINRYEDNPFLWCIDICNEP
;
A
#
# COMPACT_ATOMS: atom_id res chain seq x y z
N MET A 1 2.93 -8.11 -18.30
CA MET A 1 2.24 -6.92 -17.76
C MET A 1 2.83 -5.69 -18.44
N ASN A 2 1.99 -4.83 -19.01
CA ASN A 2 2.41 -3.58 -19.63
C ASN A 2 1.76 -2.44 -18.85
N GLY A 3 2.55 -1.67 -18.14
CA GLY A 3 2.03 -0.74 -17.17
C GLY A 3 3.01 0.33 -16.78
N VAL A 4 2.61 1.10 -15.79
CA VAL A 4 3.38 2.21 -15.26
C VAL A 4 3.60 2.01 -13.76
N ASN A 5 4.56 2.76 -13.22
CA ASN A 5 4.56 3.03 -11.80
C ASN A 5 3.70 4.28 -11.59
N THR A 6 2.55 4.14 -10.93
CA THR A 6 1.77 5.25 -10.37
C THR A 6 1.96 5.15 -8.87
N PRO A 7 3.16 5.51 -8.37
CA PRO A 7 3.57 5.06 -7.05
C PRO A 7 2.73 5.70 -5.95
N TRP A 8 2.18 6.89 -6.17
CA TRP A 8 1.19 7.58 -5.34
C TRP A 8 0.58 8.74 -6.15
N ASP A 9 -0.58 9.24 -5.72
CA ASP A 9 -1.05 10.60 -6.06
C ASP A 9 -0.47 11.58 -5.03
N ASN A 10 -0.90 11.39 -3.78
CA ASN A 10 -0.40 12.11 -2.62
C ASN A 10 0.48 11.17 -1.80
N TRP A 11 1.57 11.72 -1.27
CA TRP A 11 2.42 10.95 -0.38
C TRP A 11 1.61 10.45 0.81
N ASN A 12 1.55 9.13 1.00
CA ASN A 12 0.67 8.48 1.96
C ASN A 12 -0.85 8.59 1.65
N ASP A 13 -1.25 8.27 0.42
CA ASP A 13 -2.67 8.22 -0.01
C ASP A 13 -3.57 7.42 0.95
N PHE A 14 -3.30 6.13 1.13
CA PHE A 14 -4.23 5.19 1.75
C PHE A 14 -4.29 5.36 3.28
N GLY A 15 -5.41 5.88 3.76
CA GLY A 15 -5.61 6.29 5.14
C GLY A 15 -5.14 7.72 5.44
N GLY A 16 -4.64 8.44 4.44
CA GLY A 16 -4.27 9.84 4.46
C GLY A 16 -5.11 10.65 3.46
N ASP A 17 -4.47 11.23 2.45
CA ASP A 17 -5.09 12.15 1.50
C ASP A 17 -5.49 11.46 0.18
N TYR A 18 -6.19 10.32 0.28
CA TYR A 18 -6.67 9.56 -0.87
C TYR A 18 -7.66 10.37 -1.74
N ASP A 19 -7.41 10.43 -3.05
CA ASP A 19 -8.31 11.07 -4.04
C ASP A 19 -8.89 10.07 -5.05
N HIS A 20 -10.17 9.71 -4.85
CA HIS A 20 -10.94 8.87 -5.77
C HIS A 20 -10.89 9.36 -7.24
N HIS A 21 -11.03 10.67 -7.47
CA HIS A 21 -11.11 11.22 -8.81
C HIS A 21 -9.79 11.12 -9.55
N PHE A 22 -8.66 11.30 -8.84
CA PHE A 22 -7.35 11.05 -9.41
C PHE A 22 -7.24 9.59 -9.87
N TRP A 23 -7.48 8.63 -8.98
CA TRP A 23 -7.29 7.21 -9.28
C TRP A 23 -8.23 6.73 -10.40
N ASP A 24 -9.47 7.19 -10.43
CA ASP A 24 -10.42 6.89 -11.52
C ASP A 24 -9.90 7.43 -12.86
N SER A 25 -9.43 8.68 -12.87
CA SER A 25 -8.88 9.28 -14.08
C SER A 25 -7.58 8.60 -14.53
N GLU A 26 -6.70 8.24 -13.60
CA GLU A 26 -5.37 7.73 -13.90
C GLU A 26 -5.45 6.32 -14.48
N PHE A 27 -6.26 5.45 -13.89
CA PHE A 27 -6.51 4.11 -14.46
C PHE A 27 -7.17 4.19 -15.85
N GLY A 28 -8.07 5.16 -16.05
CA GLY A 28 -8.63 5.45 -17.37
C GLY A 28 -7.55 5.81 -18.40
N LYS A 29 -6.59 6.68 -18.05
CA LYS A 29 -5.47 7.06 -18.93
C LYS A 29 -4.55 5.88 -19.25
N ILE A 30 -4.17 5.10 -18.24
CA ILE A 30 -3.35 3.89 -18.42
C ILE A 30 -4.00 2.96 -19.44
N ARG A 31 -5.31 2.72 -19.29
CA ARG A 31 -6.03 1.83 -20.19
C ARG A 31 -6.15 2.39 -21.61
N GLN A 32 -6.43 3.68 -21.75
CA GLN A 32 -6.50 4.36 -23.05
C GLN A 32 -5.16 4.35 -23.79
N ALA A 33 -4.04 4.41 -23.08
CA ALA A 33 -2.69 4.28 -23.63
C ALA A 33 -2.32 2.82 -24.02
N GLY A 34 -3.23 1.85 -23.83
CA GLY A 34 -3.00 0.43 -24.10
C GLY A 34 -2.32 -0.33 -22.96
N GLY A 35 -2.11 0.32 -21.81
CA GLY A 35 -1.63 -0.31 -20.58
C GLY A 35 -2.70 -1.20 -19.94
N ASN A 36 -2.25 -2.02 -19.00
CA ASN A 36 -3.09 -2.91 -18.21
C ASN A 36 -2.60 -3.10 -16.77
N ALA A 37 -1.57 -2.39 -16.32
CA ALA A 37 -1.04 -2.56 -14.98
C ALA A 37 -0.57 -1.25 -14.35
N SER A 38 -0.63 -1.18 -13.03
CA SER A 38 0.00 -0.14 -12.22
C SER A 38 0.72 -0.75 -11.03
N ARG A 39 1.93 -0.26 -10.74
CA ARG A 39 2.60 -0.47 -9.44
C ARG A 39 2.30 0.74 -8.56
N ILE A 40 1.85 0.48 -7.32
CA ILE A 40 1.37 1.50 -6.38
C ILE A 40 1.99 1.26 -5.00
N TRP A 41 2.49 2.30 -4.34
CA TRP A 41 3.02 2.24 -2.99
C TRP A 41 1.89 2.44 -1.98
N ILE A 42 1.63 1.42 -1.17
CA ILE A 42 0.47 1.40 -0.29
C ILE A 42 0.70 2.22 0.97
N THR A 43 1.85 2.06 1.62
CA THR A 43 2.14 2.79 2.88
C THR A 43 3.17 3.89 2.73
N CYS A 44 3.86 4.01 1.59
CA CYS A 44 4.90 5.02 1.35
C CYS A 44 5.96 5.09 2.47
N ASN A 45 5.88 6.03 3.42
CA ASN A 45 6.78 6.05 4.59
C ASN A 45 6.15 5.48 5.88
N GLY A 46 4.89 5.10 5.83
CA GLY A 46 4.16 4.48 6.92
C GLY A 46 3.76 5.44 8.04
N ASP A 47 3.69 6.75 7.78
CA ASP A 47 3.25 7.74 8.77
C ASP A 47 1.72 7.80 8.94
N VAL A 48 0.97 7.25 8.00
CA VAL A 48 -0.50 7.15 8.07
C VAL A 48 -0.96 5.71 7.80
N GLY A 49 -2.23 5.44 8.04
CA GLY A 49 -2.89 4.19 7.66
C GLY A 49 -2.54 2.98 8.52
N ILE A 50 -1.30 2.86 9.02
CA ILE A 50 -0.86 1.74 9.86
C ILE A 50 -0.64 2.18 11.31
N HIS A 51 -1.17 1.41 12.25
CA HIS A 51 -0.95 1.61 13.68
C HIS A 51 0.31 0.86 14.14
N ILE A 52 1.43 1.59 14.20
CA ILE A 52 2.70 1.10 14.75
C ILE A 52 3.07 1.86 16.04
N ASN A 53 3.34 1.11 17.11
CA ASN A 53 3.71 1.69 18.40
C ASN A 53 5.23 1.99 18.50
N ALA A 54 5.66 2.54 19.65
CA ALA A 54 7.06 2.90 19.86
C ALA A 54 8.01 1.69 19.82
N GLU A 55 7.52 0.51 20.19
CA GLU A 55 8.25 -0.76 20.20
C GLU A 55 8.31 -1.43 18.81
N GLY A 56 7.65 -0.87 17.79
CA GLY A 56 7.57 -1.44 16.45
C GLY A 56 6.48 -2.49 16.27
N LEU A 57 5.64 -2.70 17.29
CA LEU A 57 4.49 -3.60 17.21
C LEU A 57 3.35 -2.94 16.43
N VAL A 58 2.79 -3.68 15.48
CA VAL A 58 1.67 -3.25 14.65
C VAL A 58 0.38 -3.84 15.20
N SER A 59 -0.63 -3.01 15.41
CA SER A 59 -1.96 -3.44 15.89
C SER A 59 -3.03 -3.50 14.80
N GLY A 60 -2.70 -3.03 13.59
CA GLY A 60 -3.59 -3.07 12.42
C GLY A 60 -3.46 -1.82 11.56
N ALA A 61 -4.40 -1.66 10.62
CA ALA A 61 -4.55 -0.44 9.83
C ALA A 61 -5.84 0.32 10.20
N THR A 62 -5.90 1.61 9.89
CA THR A 62 -7.08 2.44 10.11
C THR A 62 -8.25 1.98 9.23
N PRO A 63 -9.51 2.28 9.61
CA PRO A 63 -10.64 2.07 8.72
C PRO A 63 -10.53 2.82 7.39
N SER A 64 -9.98 4.04 7.40
CA SER A 64 -9.76 4.82 6.17
C SER A 64 -8.82 4.09 5.20
N HIS A 65 -7.71 3.53 5.69
CA HIS A 65 -6.77 2.77 4.86
C HIS A 65 -7.46 1.65 4.08
N TRP A 66 -8.33 0.88 4.75
CA TRP A 66 -9.06 -0.20 4.09
C TRP A 66 -10.13 0.32 3.12
N ASN A 67 -10.87 1.37 3.48
CA ASN A 67 -11.89 1.95 2.60
C ASN A 67 -11.27 2.51 1.32
N ASP A 68 -10.13 3.18 1.43
CA ASP A 68 -9.41 3.77 0.31
C ASP A 68 -8.85 2.69 -0.63
N LEU A 69 -8.31 1.60 -0.07
CA LEU A 69 -7.86 0.45 -0.85
C LEU A 69 -9.01 -0.26 -1.55
N ASP A 70 -10.16 -0.43 -0.88
CA ASP A 70 -11.35 -1.02 -1.51
C ASP A 70 -11.82 -0.21 -2.71
N ASP A 71 -11.87 1.11 -2.57
CA ASP A 71 -12.25 2.02 -3.65
C ASP A 71 -11.24 1.94 -4.81
N MET A 72 -9.93 2.00 -4.52
CA MET A 72 -8.89 1.85 -5.52
C MET A 72 -8.98 0.51 -6.27
N PHE A 73 -9.20 -0.60 -5.57
CA PHE A 73 -9.37 -1.90 -6.19
C PHE A 73 -10.67 -2.01 -7.01
N ALA A 74 -11.74 -1.33 -6.60
CA ALA A 74 -12.97 -1.24 -7.40
C ALA A 74 -12.74 -0.44 -8.69
N LEU A 75 -11.97 0.65 -8.62
CA LEU A 75 -11.56 1.44 -9.79
C LEU A 75 -10.61 0.65 -10.72
N ALA A 76 -9.69 -0.11 -10.15
CA ALA A 76 -8.82 -1.01 -10.88
C ALA A 76 -9.64 -2.03 -11.69
N ALA A 77 -10.68 -2.60 -11.07
CA ALA A 77 -11.61 -3.50 -11.74
C ALA A 77 -12.43 -2.81 -12.84
N LYS A 78 -12.97 -1.62 -12.57
CA LYS A 78 -13.73 -0.80 -13.52
C LYS A 78 -12.93 -0.54 -14.80
N HIS A 79 -11.65 -0.20 -14.68
CA HIS A 79 -10.78 0.14 -15.81
C HIS A 79 -9.97 -1.02 -16.38
N ARG A 80 -10.05 -2.20 -15.74
CA ARG A 80 -9.27 -3.39 -16.09
C ARG A 80 -7.77 -3.15 -16.00
N VAL A 81 -7.34 -2.54 -14.89
CA VAL A 81 -5.94 -2.31 -14.55
C VAL A 81 -5.56 -3.24 -13.40
N TYR A 82 -4.56 -4.08 -13.60
CA TYR A 82 -4.02 -4.94 -12.54
C TYR A 82 -3.05 -4.16 -11.65
N ILE A 83 -3.10 -4.42 -10.36
CA ILE A 83 -2.33 -3.73 -9.34
C ILE A 83 -1.21 -4.63 -8.82
N MET A 84 0.01 -4.11 -8.87
CA MET A 84 1.11 -4.56 -8.04
C MET A 84 1.13 -3.67 -6.78
N ALA A 85 0.66 -4.23 -5.67
CA ALA A 85 0.60 -3.51 -4.40
C ALA A 85 1.95 -3.59 -3.69
N THR A 86 2.67 -2.47 -3.62
CA THR A 86 3.93 -2.36 -2.89
C THR A 86 3.65 -2.00 -1.43
N LEU A 87 3.74 -2.97 -0.52
CA LEU A 87 3.24 -2.79 0.84
C LEU A 87 4.07 -1.81 1.66
N ILE A 88 5.41 -1.91 1.62
CA ILE A 88 6.32 -1.00 2.35
C ILE A 88 7.37 -0.39 1.41
N SER A 89 8.05 0.66 1.86
CA SER A 89 9.22 1.24 1.18
C SER A 89 10.38 1.40 2.16
N PHE A 90 11.61 1.44 1.66
CA PHE A 90 12.79 1.86 2.44
C PHE A 90 12.62 3.23 3.12
N ASP A 91 11.71 4.09 2.60
CA ASP A 91 11.29 5.35 3.22
C ASP A 91 10.81 5.19 4.68
N HIS A 92 10.33 4.01 5.06
CA HIS A 92 9.98 3.68 6.45
C HIS A 92 11.14 3.90 7.41
N THR A 93 12.38 3.70 6.95
CA THR A 93 13.57 3.69 7.80
C THR A 93 14.49 4.89 7.62
N LYS A 94 14.16 5.83 6.72
CA LYS A 94 14.93 7.06 6.49
C LYS A 94 14.91 7.96 7.73
N ASN A 95 16.04 8.56 8.10
CA ASN A 95 16.11 9.46 9.26
C ASN A 95 15.22 10.72 9.12
N THR A 96 14.78 11.05 7.90
CA THR A 96 13.85 12.16 7.63
C THR A 96 12.39 11.79 7.92
N ASN A 97 12.07 10.51 8.12
CA ASN A 97 10.76 10.04 8.54
C ASN A 97 10.66 10.14 10.07
N SER A 98 9.59 10.78 10.57
CA SER A 98 9.39 10.99 12.01
C SER A 98 9.28 9.67 12.81
N ASN A 99 8.71 8.63 12.20
CA ASN A 99 8.48 7.32 12.81
C ASN A 99 9.58 6.30 12.49
N HIS A 100 10.71 6.71 11.91
CA HIS A 100 11.73 5.79 11.39
C HIS A 100 12.27 4.79 12.40
N GLN A 101 12.35 5.15 13.67
CA GLN A 101 12.79 4.24 14.74
C GLN A 101 11.79 3.12 15.02
N ARG A 102 10.48 3.39 14.88
CA ARG A 102 9.43 2.38 15.05
C ARG A 102 9.54 1.31 13.97
N TRP A 103 9.72 1.75 12.72
CA TRP A 103 9.92 0.87 11.58
C TRP A 103 11.22 0.07 11.65
N ARG A 104 12.33 0.69 12.08
CA ARG A 104 13.58 -0.06 12.32
C ARG A 104 13.43 -1.14 13.40
N ARG A 105 12.67 -0.86 14.46
CA ARG A 105 12.36 -1.86 15.51
C ARG A 105 11.52 -3.00 14.95
N LEU A 106 10.54 -2.72 14.10
CA LEU A 106 9.76 -3.74 13.41
C LEU A 106 10.66 -4.74 12.68
N PHE A 107 11.66 -4.28 11.94
CA PHE A 107 12.56 -5.18 11.21
C PHE A 107 13.62 -5.87 12.08
N ALA A 108 13.93 -5.32 13.26
CA ALA A 108 14.96 -5.84 14.16
C ALA A 108 14.44 -6.93 15.13
N ASP A 109 13.12 -7.06 15.29
CA ASP A 109 12.49 -7.92 16.28
C ASP A 109 11.48 -8.88 15.63
N SER A 110 11.64 -10.19 15.84
CA SER A 110 10.76 -11.21 15.24
C SER A 110 9.32 -11.16 15.76
N ALA A 111 9.08 -10.74 17.00
CA ALA A 111 7.74 -10.53 17.53
C ALA A 111 7.09 -9.30 16.86
N ALA A 112 7.87 -8.26 16.59
CA ALA A 112 7.40 -7.09 15.85
C ALA A 112 7.06 -7.42 14.39
N VAL A 113 7.92 -8.16 13.68
CA VAL A 113 7.60 -8.71 12.34
C VAL A 113 6.32 -9.56 12.39
N THR A 114 6.20 -10.44 13.39
CA THR A 114 5.02 -11.30 13.55
C THR A 114 3.75 -10.46 13.75
N SER A 115 3.82 -9.38 14.52
CA SER A 115 2.68 -8.47 14.71
C SER A 115 2.25 -7.80 13.40
N TYR A 116 3.20 -7.38 12.55
CA TYR A 116 2.90 -6.81 11.24
C TYR A 116 2.27 -7.85 10.30
N ILE A 117 2.79 -9.07 10.29
CA ILE A 117 2.22 -10.16 9.48
C ILE A 117 0.77 -10.43 9.91
N ASN A 118 0.55 -10.65 11.20
CA ASN A 118 -0.75 -11.07 11.72
C ASN A 118 -1.81 -9.96 11.64
N ASN A 119 -1.40 -8.72 11.87
CA ASN A 119 -2.33 -7.61 12.01
C ASN A 119 -2.47 -6.75 10.75
N TYR A 120 -1.61 -6.92 9.74
CA TYR A 120 -1.71 -6.19 8.47
C TYR A 120 -1.61 -7.07 7.23
N VAL A 121 -0.54 -7.85 7.09
CA VAL A 121 -0.31 -8.63 5.85
C VAL A 121 -1.38 -9.69 5.63
N ILE A 122 -1.70 -10.50 6.65
CA ILE A 122 -2.76 -11.50 6.57
C ILE A 122 -4.14 -10.84 6.32
N PRO A 123 -4.55 -9.77 7.05
CA PRO A 123 -5.77 -9.03 6.73
C PRO A 123 -5.82 -8.49 5.31
N PHE A 124 -4.72 -7.95 4.77
CA PHE A 124 -4.64 -7.48 3.38
C PHE A 124 -4.87 -8.64 2.40
N ILE A 125 -4.20 -9.78 2.59
CA ILE A 125 -4.34 -10.96 1.74
C ILE A 125 -5.78 -11.47 1.80
N ASN A 126 -6.33 -11.74 2.98
CA ASN A 126 -7.68 -12.27 3.12
C ASN A 126 -8.75 -11.33 2.55
N ARG A 127 -8.48 -10.02 2.51
CA ARG A 127 -9.40 -9.02 1.94
C ARG A 127 -9.40 -9.02 0.41
N TYR A 128 -8.27 -9.34 -0.22
CA TYR A 128 -8.08 -9.16 -1.66
C TYR A 128 -7.64 -10.43 -2.41
N GLU A 129 -7.53 -11.59 -1.76
CA GLU A 129 -7.09 -12.86 -2.38
C GLU A 129 -7.98 -13.31 -3.55
N ASP A 130 -9.28 -13.02 -3.48
CA ASP A 130 -10.24 -13.31 -4.55
C ASP A 130 -10.38 -12.18 -5.58
N ASN A 131 -9.70 -11.04 -5.39
CA ASN A 131 -9.76 -9.93 -6.34
C ASN A 131 -8.79 -10.17 -7.50
N PRO A 132 -9.29 -10.41 -8.74
CA PRO A 132 -8.42 -10.72 -9.88
C PRO A 132 -7.53 -9.54 -10.30
N PHE A 133 -7.80 -8.33 -9.81
CA PHE A 133 -7.00 -7.14 -10.07
C PHE A 133 -5.85 -6.94 -9.09
N LEU A 134 -5.76 -7.73 -8.01
CA LEU A 134 -4.51 -7.89 -7.28
C LEU A 134 -3.63 -8.91 -8.00
N TRP A 135 -2.67 -8.45 -8.80
CA TRP A 135 -1.78 -9.33 -9.56
C TRP A 135 -0.55 -9.75 -8.76
N CYS A 136 -0.01 -8.83 -7.94
CA CYS A 136 1.23 -9.05 -7.23
C CYS A 136 1.25 -8.24 -5.94
N ILE A 137 1.83 -8.84 -4.89
CA ILE A 137 2.27 -8.14 -3.70
C ILE A 137 3.79 -7.97 -3.82
N ASP A 138 4.22 -6.73 -4.00
CA ASP A 138 5.62 -6.34 -3.89
C ASP A 138 5.87 -5.98 -2.43
N ILE A 139 6.71 -6.73 -1.73
CA ILE A 139 6.85 -6.54 -0.28
C ILE A 139 7.46 -5.18 0.01
N CYS A 140 8.57 -4.81 -0.63
CA CYS A 140 9.31 -3.60 -0.31
C CYS A 140 9.88 -2.91 -1.56
N ASN A 141 9.61 -1.61 -1.68
CA ASN A 141 10.34 -0.77 -2.60
C ASN A 141 11.80 -0.57 -2.13
N GLU A 142 12.75 -0.99 -2.97
CA GLU A 142 14.20 -0.73 -2.82
C GLU A 142 14.78 -1.06 -1.42
N PRO A 143 14.71 -2.33 -0.98
CA PRO A 143 15.10 -2.74 0.37
C PRO A 143 16.58 -2.53 0.71
#